data_AF-H5YM26-F1
#
_entry.id   AF-H5YM26-F1
#
_cell.length_a   1.000
_cell.length_b   1.000
_cell.length_c   1.000
_cell.angle_alpha   90.00
_cell.angle_beta   90.00
_cell.angle_gamma   90.00
#
_symmetry.space_group_name_H-M   'P 1'
#
loop_
_entity.id
_entity.type
_entity.pdbx_description
1 polymer ?
#
loop_
_entity_poly.entity_id
_entity_poly.type
_entity_poly.pdbx_seq_one_letter_code
_entity_poly.pdbx_strand_id
1 'polypeptide(L)'
;MTKIEASIGRVHGDRYLPISNALEDFVGHPPRVENLQGWAGPNDLLQIIMDWESWRTFATLGAGIFGAAAVGKLGQSIAGDSYDALKRLVSRASPSEAKSTDSEKFERLERAIKDAIADGYAVTLSIPTGGQFRNNLGIELTSGDLAQILDASAILGEIGQDLRHAIESEEQSGQKVYGAAHGNRDGGPKIERLKDGSLAIRLGLEKDGQSVPLTIQYDRNGKRIKQLPPT
;
A
#
# COMPACT_ATOMS: atom_id res chain seq x y z
N MET A 1 -18.29 9.99 -12.24
CA MET A 1 -17.86 9.00 -11.23
C MET A 1 -16.77 8.17 -11.86
N THR A 2 -15.53 8.31 -11.40
CA THR A 2 -14.40 7.47 -11.86
C THR A 2 -14.55 6.11 -11.19
N LYS A 3 -14.72 5.06 -11.99
CA LYS A 3 -14.90 3.69 -11.52
C LYS A 3 -13.53 3.18 -11.03
N ILE A 4 -13.46 2.73 -9.79
CA ILE A 4 -12.28 2.09 -9.24
C ILE A 4 -12.29 0.63 -9.73
N GLU A 5 -11.16 0.06 -10.14
CA GLU A 5 -11.08 -1.31 -10.71
C GLU A 5 -10.25 -2.26 -9.81
N ALA A 6 -10.66 -3.52 -9.67
CA ALA A 6 -9.93 -4.55 -8.93
C ALA A 6 -10.34 -5.94 -9.45
N SER A 7 -9.40 -6.88 -9.44
CA SER A 7 -9.60 -8.28 -9.90
C SER A 7 -9.79 -9.24 -8.71
N ILE A 8 -10.25 -10.48 -8.95
CA ILE A 8 -10.57 -11.46 -7.89
C ILE A 8 -9.48 -12.54 -7.80
N GLY A 9 -9.05 -12.89 -6.58
CA GLY A 9 -8.17 -14.03 -6.23
C GLY A 9 -8.76 -14.87 -5.09
N ARG A 10 -8.27 -16.12 -4.91
CA ARG A 10 -8.82 -17.12 -3.96
C ARG A 10 -8.72 -16.66 -2.49
N VAL A 11 -9.79 -16.86 -1.70
CA VAL A 11 -9.74 -16.74 -0.22
C VAL A 11 -10.69 -17.69 0.50
N HIS A 12 -10.22 -18.25 1.61
CA HIS A 12 -11.04 -18.84 2.69
C HIS A 12 -10.70 -18.11 4.02
N GLY A 13 -11.72 -17.73 4.80
CA GLY A 13 -11.59 -17.11 6.14
C GLY A 13 -12.70 -16.10 6.50
N ASP A 14 -13.23 -16.12 7.71
CA ASP A 14 -14.35 -15.24 8.09
C ASP A 14 -13.96 -13.74 8.26
N ARG A 15 -12.65 -13.45 8.35
CA ARG A 15 -12.11 -12.11 8.65
C ARG A 15 -11.84 -11.22 7.43
N TYR A 16 -11.71 -11.78 6.22
CA TYR A 16 -11.57 -10.96 5.01
C TYR A 16 -12.91 -10.36 4.57
N LEU A 17 -14.02 -11.02 4.88
CA LEU A 17 -15.36 -10.63 4.42
C LEU A 17 -15.73 -9.22 4.88
N PRO A 18 -15.55 -8.80 6.15
CA PRO A 18 -15.82 -7.43 6.57
C PRO A 18 -15.02 -6.38 5.80
N ILE A 19 -13.72 -6.63 5.57
CA ILE A 19 -12.82 -5.70 4.85
C ILE A 19 -13.20 -5.63 3.37
N SER A 20 -13.42 -6.79 2.74
CA SER A 20 -13.85 -6.88 1.34
C SER A 20 -15.18 -6.16 1.12
N ASN A 21 -16.18 -6.41 1.97
CA ASN A 21 -17.49 -5.77 1.89
C ASN A 21 -17.38 -4.24 2.10
N ALA A 22 -16.56 -3.82 3.07
CA ALA A 22 -16.35 -2.39 3.33
C ALA A 22 -15.66 -1.67 2.15
N LEU A 23 -14.77 -2.36 1.42
CA LEU A 23 -14.09 -1.80 0.25
C LEU A 23 -14.93 -1.86 -1.01
N GLU A 24 -15.77 -2.89 -1.20
CA GLU A 24 -16.69 -2.99 -2.33
C GLU A 24 -17.62 -1.77 -2.43
N ASP A 25 -18.04 -1.21 -1.29
CA ASP A 25 -18.82 0.03 -1.21
C ASP A 25 -18.14 1.27 -1.82
N PHE A 26 -16.81 1.23 -1.96
CA PHE A 26 -16.00 2.29 -2.59
C PHE A 26 -15.71 1.98 -4.05
N VAL A 27 -15.43 0.71 -4.35
CA VAL A 27 -14.89 0.34 -5.66
C VAL A 27 -15.93 -0.21 -6.65
N GLY A 28 -17.12 -0.58 -6.16
CA GLY A 28 -18.21 -1.12 -6.97
C GLY A 28 -18.07 -2.61 -7.35
N HIS A 29 -17.07 -3.29 -6.80
CA HIS A 29 -16.87 -4.75 -6.86
C HIS A 29 -15.95 -5.21 -5.70
N PRO A 30 -15.88 -6.48 -5.33
CA PRO A 30 -14.95 -6.92 -4.27
C PRO A 30 -13.49 -6.68 -4.70
N PRO A 31 -12.62 -6.04 -3.89
CA PRO A 31 -11.18 -6.00 -4.17
C PRO A 31 -10.56 -7.39 -3.99
N ARG A 32 -9.35 -7.60 -4.55
CA ARG A 32 -8.58 -8.80 -4.23
C ARG A 32 -8.05 -8.67 -2.81
N VAL A 33 -8.64 -9.44 -1.89
CA VAL A 33 -8.05 -9.67 -0.58
C VAL A 33 -7.42 -11.04 -0.63
N GLU A 34 -6.22 -11.23 -0.08
CA GLU A 34 -5.60 -12.56 0.02
C GLU A 34 -5.26 -12.86 1.48
N ASN A 35 -5.71 -14.03 1.94
CA ASN A 35 -5.25 -14.62 3.20
C ASN A 35 -4.17 -15.65 2.86
N LEU A 36 -2.93 -15.37 3.22
CA LEU A 36 -1.81 -16.26 2.98
C LEU A 36 -1.65 -17.20 4.19
N GLN A 37 -2.35 -18.33 4.16
CA GLN A 37 -2.19 -19.36 5.18
C GLN A 37 -0.80 -20.03 5.06
N GLY A 38 -0.09 -20.09 6.18
CA GLY A 38 1.21 -20.77 6.26
C GLY A 38 1.84 -20.80 7.65
N TRP A 39 1.29 -20.07 8.62
CA TRP A 39 1.78 -20.05 9.99
C TRP A 39 0.56 -20.12 10.93
N ALA A 40 0.02 -21.32 11.16
CA ALA A 40 -1.13 -21.53 12.03
C ALA A 40 -0.95 -20.82 13.39
N GLY A 41 -1.65 -19.69 13.60
CA GLY A 41 -1.52 -18.85 14.80
C GLY A 41 -1.59 -17.34 14.51
N PRO A 42 -1.17 -16.47 15.44
CA PRO A 42 -1.16 -14.99 15.34
C PRO A 42 -0.18 -14.41 14.30
N ASN A 43 0.07 -15.17 13.24
CA ASN A 43 0.97 -14.90 12.12
C ASN A 43 0.22 -14.99 10.78
N ASP A 44 -1.11 -14.99 10.79
CA ASP A 44 -1.90 -14.91 9.56
C ASP A 44 -1.66 -13.55 8.89
N LEU A 45 -1.68 -13.57 7.56
CA LEU A 45 -1.24 -12.45 6.72
C LEU A 45 -2.40 -12.02 5.84
N LEU A 46 -2.71 -10.73 5.85
CA LEU A 46 -3.80 -10.15 5.08
C LEU A 46 -3.25 -9.11 4.10
N GLN A 47 -3.28 -9.43 2.81
CA GLN A 47 -3.00 -8.45 1.76
C GLN A 47 -4.31 -7.89 1.19
N ILE A 48 -4.45 -6.57 1.20
CA ILE A 48 -5.50 -5.86 0.46
C ILE A 48 -4.85 -5.34 -0.82
N ILE A 49 -5.29 -5.82 -1.98
CA ILE A 49 -4.62 -5.59 -3.26
C ILE A 49 -5.55 -4.83 -4.20
N MET A 50 -5.12 -3.65 -4.63
CA MET A 50 -5.75 -2.83 -5.67
C MET A 50 -4.68 -2.24 -6.58
N ASP A 51 -5.03 -1.87 -7.81
CA ASP A 51 -4.11 -1.09 -8.64
C ASP A 51 -3.87 0.32 -8.05
N TRP A 52 -2.86 1.01 -8.56
CA TRP A 52 -2.47 2.33 -8.08
C TRP A 52 -3.54 3.42 -8.35
N GLU A 53 -4.31 3.34 -9.44
CA GLU A 53 -5.38 4.31 -9.72
C GLU A 53 -6.49 4.19 -8.69
N SER A 54 -6.75 2.95 -8.29
CA SER A 54 -7.71 2.58 -7.27
C SER A 54 -7.29 3.06 -5.89
N TRP A 55 -6.02 2.86 -5.51
CA TRP A 55 -5.46 3.45 -4.29
C TRP A 55 -5.49 4.98 -4.29
N ARG A 56 -5.16 5.60 -5.43
CA ARG A 56 -5.21 7.05 -5.60
C ARG A 56 -6.62 7.58 -5.44
N THR A 57 -7.61 6.92 -6.02
CA THR A 57 -9.01 7.32 -5.93
C THR A 57 -9.51 7.19 -4.49
N PHE A 58 -9.24 6.07 -3.83
CA PHE A 58 -9.56 5.85 -2.42
C PHE A 58 -8.95 6.92 -1.51
N ALA A 59 -7.66 7.23 -1.69
CA ALA A 59 -6.98 8.29 -0.94
C ALA A 59 -7.61 9.67 -1.20
N THR A 60 -7.96 9.97 -2.47
CA THR A 60 -8.61 11.25 -2.86
C THR A 60 -9.96 11.43 -2.19
N LEU A 61 -10.79 10.37 -2.15
CA LEU A 61 -12.06 10.38 -1.44
C LEU A 61 -11.86 10.64 0.05
N GLY A 62 -10.97 9.90 0.69
CA GLY A 62 -10.69 10.07 2.13
C GLY A 62 -10.11 11.44 2.46
N ALA A 63 -9.25 12.00 1.62
CA ALA A 63 -8.74 13.36 1.78
C ALA A 63 -9.82 14.42 1.62
N GLY A 64 -10.79 14.22 0.71
CA GLY A 64 -11.94 15.11 0.57
C GLY A 64 -12.85 15.13 1.80
N ILE A 65 -12.94 14.02 2.53
CA ILE A 65 -13.79 13.86 3.72
C ILE A 65 -13.05 14.28 5.00
N PHE A 66 -11.81 13.83 5.17
CA PHE A 66 -11.07 13.90 6.42
C PHE A 66 -9.84 14.82 6.36
N GLY A 67 -9.57 15.47 5.23
CA GLY A 67 -8.27 16.03 4.85
C GLY A 67 -7.45 16.68 5.98
N ALA A 68 -7.98 17.73 6.62
CA ALA A 68 -7.26 18.42 7.68
C ALA A 68 -7.10 17.57 8.96
N ALA A 69 -8.11 16.77 9.32
CA ALA A 69 -8.08 15.91 10.50
C ALA A 69 -7.12 14.72 10.32
N ALA A 70 -7.09 14.11 9.13
CA ALA A 70 -6.18 13.02 8.80
C ALA A 70 -4.73 13.48 8.77
N VAL A 71 -4.44 14.63 8.14
CA VAL A 71 -3.10 15.23 8.13
C VAL A 71 -2.66 15.64 9.54
N GLY A 72 -3.56 16.24 10.33
CA GLY A 72 -3.28 16.60 11.72
C GLY A 72 -2.92 15.39 12.59
N LYS A 73 -3.67 14.29 12.46
CA LYS A 73 -3.37 13.03 13.17
C LYS A 73 -2.04 12.42 12.77
N LEU A 74 -1.69 12.43 11.47
CA LEU A 74 -0.36 11.99 11.00
C LEU A 74 0.78 12.85 11.55
N GLY A 75 0.60 14.18 11.58
CA GLY A 75 1.61 15.09 12.12
C GLY A 75 1.84 14.92 13.63
N GLN A 76 0.89 14.33 14.35
CA GLN A 76 1.02 14.00 15.78
C GLN A 76 1.58 12.60 16.03
N SER A 77 1.32 11.63 15.14
CA SER A 77 1.75 10.23 15.30
C SER A 77 3.09 9.90 14.64
N ILE A 78 3.51 10.69 13.65
CA ILE A 78 4.78 10.54 12.93
C ILE A 78 5.57 11.82 13.17
N ALA A 79 6.53 11.79 14.08
CA ALA A 79 7.39 12.92 14.39
C ALA A 79 7.98 13.52 13.11
N GLY A 80 7.51 14.70 12.69
CA GLY A 80 8.15 15.64 11.75
C GLY A 80 8.38 15.24 10.29
N ASP A 81 8.71 13.97 10.00
CA ASP A 81 9.40 13.53 8.79
C ASP A 81 8.56 12.53 7.97
N SER A 82 7.27 12.80 7.83
CA SER A 82 6.36 11.96 7.04
C SER A 82 6.55 12.19 5.53
N TYR A 83 6.55 11.12 4.73
CA TYR A 83 6.40 11.24 3.28
C TYR A 83 5.13 12.05 2.94
N ASP A 84 5.26 13.06 2.09
CA ASP A 84 4.26 14.13 1.98
C ASP A 84 3.08 13.80 1.01
N ALA A 85 2.89 12.53 0.61
CA ALA A 85 1.83 12.13 -0.33
C ALA A 85 0.46 12.63 0.09
N LEU A 86 0.03 12.30 1.30
CA LEU A 86 -1.30 12.69 1.75
C LEU A 86 -1.42 14.21 1.86
N LYS A 87 -0.37 14.92 2.27
CA LYS A 87 -0.37 16.39 2.32
C LYS A 87 -0.53 16.99 0.91
N ARG A 88 0.21 16.47 -0.08
CA ARG A 88 0.08 16.88 -1.50
C ARG A 88 -1.29 16.56 -2.07
N LEU A 89 -1.84 15.42 -1.68
CA LEU A 89 -3.14 14.97 -2.17
C LEU A 89 -4.27 15.81 -1.54
N VAL A 90 -4.20 16.12 -0.25
CA VAL A 90 -5.11 17.05 0.44
C VAL A 90 -5.02 18.46 -0.14
N SER A 91 -3.82 18.97 -0.44
CA SER A 91 -3.68 20.32 -1.04
C SER A 91 -4.23 20.43 -2.46
N ARG A 92 -4.41 19.29 -3.15
CA ARG A 92 -5.00 19.19 -4.49
C ARG A 92 -6.48 18.78 -4.47
N ALA A 93 -6.95 18.22 -3.35
CA ALA A 93 -8.33 17.80 -3.22
C ALA A 93 -9.22 19.03 -3.09
N SER A 94 -10.16 19.20 -4.02
CA SER A 94 -11.28 20.11 -3.79
C SER A 94 -12.05 19.63 -2.56
N PRO A 95 -12.56 20.52 -1.68
CA PRO A 95 -13.47 20.13 -0.62
C PRO A 95 -14.61 19.32 -1.24
N SER A 96 -14.69 18.05 -0.87
CA SER A 96 -15.76 17.19 -1.37
C SER A 96 -17.07 17.66 -0.74
N GLU A 97 -18.16 17.68 -1.51
CA GLU A 97 -19.51 17.56 -0.95
C GLU A 97 -19.68 16.11 -0.45
N ALA A 98 -18.90 15.75 0.56
CA ALA A 98 -18.89 14.43 1.15
C ALA A 98 -20.29 14.12 1.66
N LYS A 99 -20.90 13.07 1.11
CA LYS A 99 -22.16 12.56 1.66
C LYS A 99 -21.85 11.90 3.00
N SER A 100 -22.73 12.06 3.99
CA SER A 100 -22.58 11.43 5.32
C SER A 100 -22.35 9.91 5.22
N THR A 101 -22.89 9.29 4.17
CA THR A 101 -22.73 7.87 3.85
C THR A 101 -21.29 7.46 3.55
N ASP A 102 -20.43 8.37 3.08
CA ASP A 102 -19.05 8.04 2.73
C ASP A 102 -18.15 8.03 3.97
N SER A 103 -18.39 8.91 4.95
CA SER A 103 -17.70 8.87 6.24
C SER A 103 -17.94 7.56 6.98
N GLU A 104 -19.20 7.10 7.03
CA GLU A 104 -19.56 5.83 7.67
C GLU A 104 -18.87 4.63 7.01
N LYS A 105 -18.70 4.65 5.68
CA LYS A 105 -17.95 3.59 4.97
C LYS A 105 -16.48 3.54 5.39
N PHE A 106 -15.83 4.71 5.54
CA PHE A 106 -14.44 4.77 6.00
C PHE A 106 -14.30 4.29 7.44
N GLU A 107 -15.25 4.64 8.31
CA GLU A 107 -15.27 4.14 9.70
C GLU A 107 -15.47 2.63 9.78
N ARG A 108 -16.33 2.06 8.92
CA ARG A 108 -16.51 0.60 8.83
C ARG A 108 -15.22 -0.09 8.41
N LEU A 109 -14.53 0.45 7.41
CA LEU A 109 -13.24 -0.08 6.95
C LEU A 109 -12.16 0.04 8.02
N GLU A 110 -12.03 1.21 8.66
CA GLU A 110 -11.08 1.43 9.75
C GLU A 110 -11.30 0.41 10.87
N ARG A 111 -12.55 0.20 11.28
CA ARG A 111 -12.90 -0.80 12.30
C ARG A 111 -12.49 -2.21 11.86
N ALA A 112 -12.84 -2.62 10.65
CA ALA A 112 -12.52 -3.95 10.14
C ALA A 112 -11.01 -4.22 10.08
N ILE A 113 -10.21 -3.22 9.67
CA ILE A 113 -8.74 -3.32 9.65
C ILE A 113 -8.17 -3.36 11.07
N LYS A 114 -8.69 -2.53 11.99
CA LYS A 114 -8.27 -2.53 13.40
C LYS A 114 -8.55 -3.87 14.07
N ASP A 115 -9.73 -4.44 13.84
CA ASP A 115 -10.11 -5.75 14.38
C ASP A 115 -9.18 -6.84 13.84
N ALA A 116 -8.83 -6.81 12.55
CA ALA A 116 -7.84 -7.74 11.98
C ALA A 116 -6.46 -7.59 12.64
N ILE A 117 -5.96 -6.37 12.83
CA ILE A 117 -4.66 -6.15 13.50
C ILE A 117 -4.70 -6.60 14.97
N ALA A 118 -5.81 -6.32 15.67
CA ALA A 118 -6.01 -6.73 17.06
C ALA A 118 -6.05 -8.26 17.22
N ASP A 119 -6.59 -8.96 16.22
CA ASP A 119 -6.59 -10.42 16.13
C ASP A 119 -5.20 -11.00 15.75
N GLY A 120 -4.19 -10.16 15.52
CA GLY A 120 -2.80 -10.55 15.24
C GLY A 120 -2.43 -10.61 13.76
N TYR A 121 -3.32 -10.22 12.85
CA TYR A 121 -3.01 -10.22 11.41
C TYR A 121 -1.97 -9.15 11.06
N ALA A 122 -1.02 -9.51 10.21
CA ALA A 122 -0.22 -8.52 9.50
C ALA A 122 -1.00 -8.02 8.27
N VAL A 123 -1.53 -6.79 8.37
CA VAL A 123 -2.32 -6.18 7.30
C VAL A 123 -1.44 -5.32 6.40
N THR A 124 -1.38 -5.64 5.12
CA THR A 124 -0.62 -4.90 4.10
C THR A 124 -1.55 -4.35 3.03
N LEU A 125 -1.39 -3.06 2.70
CA LEU A 125 -1.98 -2.48 1.49
C LEU A 125 -0.99 -2.64 0.34
N SER A 126 -1.42 -3.22 -0.78
CA SER A 126 -0.52 -3.68 -1.82
C SER A 126 -0.98 -3.31 -3.23
N ILE A 127 -0.01 -3.20 -4.15
CA ILE A 127 -0.23 -3.15 -5.60
C ILE A 127 0.06 -4.51 -6.24
N PRO A 128 -0.65 -4.87 -7.33
CA PRO A 128 -0.43 -6.14 -8.00
C PRO A 128 0.95 -6.18 -8.66
N THR A 129 1.64 -7.31 -8.50
CA THR A 129 2.97 -7.54 -9.08
C THR A 129 2.95 -8.47 -10.29
N GLY A 130 1.77 -8.85 -10.80
CA GLY A 130 1.65 -9.70 -11.99
C GLY A 130 2.26 -11.10 -11.84
N GLY A 131 2.53 -11.57 -10.62
CA GLY A 131 3.21 -12.85 -10.36
C GLY A 131 4.74 -12.78 -10.37
N GLN A 132 5.33 -11.58 -10.47
CA GLN A 132 6.79 -11.36 -10.38
C GLN A 132 7.36 -11.81 -9.03
N PHE A 133 6.58 -11.67 -7.96
CA PHE A 133 6.96 -12.08 -6.61
C PHE A 133 5.96 -13.08 -6.06
N ARG A 134 6.38 -13.83 -5.03
CA ARG A 134 5.49 -14.75 -4.31
C ARG A 134 4.22 -14.05 -3.81
N ASN A 135 4.38 -12.84 -3.28
CA ASN A 135 3.31 -12.00 -2.75
C ASN A 135 3.40 -10.57 -3.30
N ASN A 136 2.36 -9.78 -3.08
CA ASN A 136 2.26 -8.44 -3.67
C ASN A 136 3.15 -7.43 -2.93
N LEU A 137 3.53 -6.36 -3.62
CA LEU A 137 4.37 -5.30 -3.10
C LEU A 137 3.49 -4.29 -2.36
N GLY A 138 3.86 -3.92 -1.13
CA GLY A 138 2.97 -3.10 -0.33
C GLY A 138 3.57 -2.49 0.93
N ILE A 139 2.70 -1.79 1.66
CA ILE A 139 2.97 -1.12 2.94
C ILE A 139 2.22 -1.86 4.04
N GLU A 140 2.95 -2.41 4.99
CA GLU A 140 2.38 -3.00 6.20
C GLU A 140 1.85 -1.91 7.14
N LEU A 141 0.61 -2.07 7.61
CA LEU A 141 -0.02 -1.19 8.58
C LEU A 141 0.40 -1.57 10.01
N THR A 142 0.56 -0.57 10.87
CA THR A 142 0.96 -0.76 12.27
C THR A 142 -0.19 -0.60 13.25
N SER A 143 -1.17 0.26 12.95
CA SER A 143 -2.31 0.53 13.84
C SER A 143 -3.67 0.41 13.16
N GLY A 144 -3.72 0.46 11.83
CA GLY A 144 -5.00 0.47 11.10
C GLY A 144 -5.81 1.75 11.30
N ASP A 145 -5.21 2.80 11.85
CA ASP A 145 -5.85 4.10 11.96
C ASP A 145 -6.16 4.66 10.56
N LEU A 146 -7.31 5.32 10.43
CA LEU A 146 -7.72 5.93 9.16
C LEU A 146 -6.62 6.80 8.54
N ALA A 147 -5.90 7.56 9.35
CA ALA A 147 -4.81 8.40 8.87
C ALA A 147 -3.66 7.59 8.26
N GLN A 148 -3.31 6.44 8.85
CA GLN A 148 -2.30 5.52 8.29
C GLN A 148 -2.80 4.84 7.01
N ILE A 149 -4.07 4.42 6.99
CA ILE A 149 -4.69 3.79 5.81
C ILE A 149 -4.67 4.77 4.63
N LEU A 150 -5.06 6.03 4.84
CA LEU A 150 -5.07 7.06 3.80
C LEU A 150 -3.67 7.44 3.33
N ASP A 151 -2.70 7.50 4.25
CA ASP A 151 -1.30 7.79 3.92
C ASP A 151 -0.67 6.67 3.07
N ALA A 152 -0.85 5.41 3.48
CA ALA A 152 -0.40 4.25 2.71
C ALA A 152 -1.08 4.20 1.33
N SER A 153 -2.39 4.42 1.26
CA SER A 153 -3.13 4.52 -0.01
C SER A 153 -2.59 5.63 -0.91
N ALA A 154 -2.30 6.80 -0.35
CA ALA A 154 -1.77 7.93 -1.10
C ALA A 154 -0.36 7.65 -1.64
N ILE A 155 0.49 6.97 -0.87
CA ILE A 155 1.80 6.49 -1.34
C ILE A 155 1.61 5.55 -2.53
N LEU A 156 0.85 4.46 -2.36
CA LEU A 156 0.67 3.44 -3.40
C LEU A 156 0.10 4.04 -4.68
N GLY A 157 -0.84 4.98 -4.55
CA GLY A 157 -1.44 5.67 -5.69
C GLY A 157 -0.52 6.68 -6.38
N GLU A 158 0.50 7.20 -5.70
CA GLU A 158 1.46 8.14 -6.27
C GLU A 158 2.65 7.44 -6.92
N ILE A 159 3.24 6.43 -6.25
CA ILE A 159 4.46 5.78 -6.74
C ILE A 159 4.20 4.50 -7.53
N GLY A 160 3.00 3.91 -7.43
CA GLY A 160 2.76 2.54 -7.89
C GLY A 160 3.03 2.31 -9.38
N GLN A 161 2.65 3.26 -10.25
CA GLN A 161 2.91 3.16 -11.68
C GLN A 161 4.41 3.26 -12.00
N ASP A 162 5.12 4.25 -11.44
CA ASP A 162 6.54 4.43 -11.67
C ASP A 162 7.36 3.25 -11.12
N LEU A 163 6.97 2.74 -9.96
CA LEU A 163 7.60 1.58 -9.33
C LEU A 163 7.44 0.33 -10.19
N ARG A 164 6.25 0.10 -10.74
CA ARG A 164 6.01 -1.00 -11.69
C ARG A 164 6.92 -0.87 -12.91
N HIS A 165 6.98 0.30 -13.54
CA HIS A 165 7.85 0.52 -14.69
C HIS A 165 9.34 0.36 -14.35
N ALA A 166 9.76 0.77 -13.15
CA ALA A 166 11.13 0.57 -12.69
C ALA A 166 11.48 -0.92 -12.60
N ILE A 167 10.59 -1.74 -12.02
CA ILE A 167 10.77 -3.19 -11.91
C ILE A 167 10.78 -3.85 -13.29
N GLU A 168 9.79 -3.53 -14.14
CA GLU A 168 9.69 -4.07 -15.51
C GLU A 168 10.93 -3.71 -16.36
N SER A 169 11.50 -2.52 -16.17
CA SER A 169 12.73 -2.09 -16.86
C SER A 169 13.94 -2.92 -16.46
N GLU A 170 14.07 -3.31 -15.19
CA GLU A 170 15.16 -4.18 -14.74
C GLU A 170 14.99 -5.60 -15.30
N GLU A 171 13.76 -6.11 -15.35
CA GLU A 171 13.47 -7.43 -15.94
C GLU A 171 13.79 -7.50 -17.43
N GLN A 172 13.44 -6.45 -18.19
CA GLN A 172 13.75 -6.34 -19.61
C GLN A 172 15.26 -6.31 -19.90
N SER A 173 16.08 -5.96 -18.91
CA SER A 173 17.55 -6.03 -19.03
C SER A 173 18.12 -7.46 -18.92
N GLY A 174 17.24 -8.48 -18.79
CA GLY A 174 17.61 -9.88 -18.67
C GLY A 174 17.90 -10.34 -17.24
N GLN A 175 17.57 -9.50 -16.24
CA GLN A 175 17.80 -9.79 -14.83
C GLN A 175 16.53 -10.29 -14.17
N LYS A 176 16.64 -11.27 -13.26
CA LYS A 176 15.49 -11.71 -12.47
C LYS A 176 15.40 -10.87 -11.20
N VAL A 177 14.26 -10.22 -10.98
CA VAL A 177 13.99 -9.45 -9.76
C VAL A 177 13.30 -10.35 -8.72
N TYR A 178 13.68 -10.25 -7.45
CA TYR A 178 13.01 -10.93 -6.34
C TYR A 178 12.97 -10.06 -5.08
N GLY A 179 12.12 -10.40 -4.11
CA GLY A 179 12.04 -9.69 -2.85
C GLY A 179 13.28 -9.92 -1.99
N ALA A 180 13.88 -8.87 -1.44
CA ALA A 180 14.98 -9.01 -0.50
C ALA A 180 14.50 -9.60 0.85
N ALA A 181 15.42 -10.12 1.67
CA ALA A 181 15.10 -10.76 2.96
C ALA A 181 14.38 -9.86 3.98
N HIS A 182 14.27 -8.56 3.73
CA HIS A 182 13.57 -7.57 4.55
C HIS A 182 12.13 -7.30 4.06
N GLY A 183 11.43 -8.34 3.62
CA GLY A 183 10.03 -8.25 3.18
C GLY A 183 9.07 -7.86 4.30
N ASN A 184 7.82 -7.60 3.94
CA ASN A 184 6.71 -7.49 4.89
C ASN A 184 6.54 -8.81 5.64
N ARG A 185 5.81 -8.80 6.77
CA ARG A 185 5.44 -10.06 7.44
C ARG A 185 4.67 -11.00 6.54
N ASP A 186 3.97 -10.45 5.54
CA ASP A 186 3.31 -11.24 4.51
C ASP A 186 4.24 -11.94 3.52
N GLY A 187 5.56 -11.69 3.57
CA GLY A 187 6.57 -12.24 2.67
C GLY A 187 6.70 -11.52 1.32
N GLY A 188 5.91 -10.47 1.08
CA GLY A 188 5.98 -9.61 -0.09
C GLY A 188 7.03 -8.49 0.02
N PRO A 189 7.45 -7.88 -1.10
CA PRO A 189 8.35 -6.74 -1.06
C PRO A 189 7.75 -5.57 -0.29
N LYS A 190 8.57 -4.95 0.57
CA LYS A 190 8.16 -3.86 1.46
C LYS A 190 8.49 -2.49 0.85
N ILE A 191 7.53 -1.57 0.91
CA ILE A 191 7.77 -0.13 0.80
C ILE A 191 8.03 0.40 2.20
N GLU A 192 9.26 0.83 2.48
CA GLU A 192 9.67 1.35 3.77
C GLU A 192 9.79 2.87 3.75
N ARG A 193 9.29 3.53 4.80
CA ARG A 193 9.54 4.95 5.05
C ARG A 193 10.85 5.13 5.82
N LEU A 194 11.74 5.95 5.29
CA LEU A 194 13.01 6.31 5.93
C LEU A 194 12.83 7.52 6.86
N LYS A 195 13.83 7.74 7.73
CA LYS A 195 13.81 8.83 8.72
C LYS A 195 13.76 10.23 8.11
N ASP A 196 14.21 10.40 6.86
CA ASP A 196 14.20 11.67 6.13
C ASP A 196 12.87 11.91 5.37
N GLY A 197 11.87 11.03 5.57
CA GLY A 197 10.60 11.06 4.87
C GLY A 197 10.63 10.52 3.44
N SER A 198 11.78 10.04 2.96
CA SER A 198 11.88 9.31 1.70
C SER A 198 11.33 7.89 1.82
N LEU A 199 11.06 7.24 0.68
CA LEU A 199 10.64 5.84 0.61
C LEU A 199 11.74 4.99 -0.01
N ALA A 200 11.94 3.79 0.51
CA ALA A 200 12.85 2.80 -0.03
C ALA A 200 12.14 1.47 -0.27
N ILE A 201 12.40 0.87 -1.42
CA ILE A 201 11.95 -0.47 -1.80
C ILE A 201 13.19 -1.29 -2.05
N ARG A 202 13.46 -2.27 -1.18
CA ARG A 202 14.66 -3.13 -1.28
C ARG A 202 14.30 -4.44 -1.96
N LEU A 203 14.99 -4.73 -3.05
CA LEU A 203 14.82 -5.89 -3.91
C LEU A 203 16.18 -6.58 -4.11
N GLY A 204 16.16 -7.79 -4.64
CA GLY A 204 17.33 -8.47 -5.15
C GLY A 204 17.24 -8.64 -6.66
N LEU A 205 18.38 -8.57 -7.32
CA LEU A 205 18.59 -8.90 -8.72
C LEU A 205 19.42 -10.17 -8.79
N GLU A 206 19.06 -11.06 -9.70
CA GLU A 206 19.90 -12.17 -10.12
C GLU A 206 20.58 -11.77 -11.42
N LYS A 207 21.91 -11.66 -11.38
CA LYS A 207 22.76 -11.31 -12.53
C LYS A 207 23.93 -12.26 -12.57
N ASP A 208 24.10 -12.97 -13.68
CA ASP A 208 25.20 -13.92 -13.90
C ASP A 208 25.35 -14.97 -12.77
N GLY A 209 24.22 -15.42 -12.21
CA GLY A 209 24.18 -16.37 -11.09
C GLY A 209 24.53 -15.77 -9.71
N GLN A 210 24.72 -14.44 -9.63
CA GLN A 210 24.96 -13.71 -8.38
C GLN A 210 23.75 -12.89 -7.95
N SER A 211 23.58 -12.79 -6.63
CA SER A 211 22.59 -11.93 -5.98
C SER A 211 23.17 -10.53 -5.77
N VAL A 212 22.53 -9.51 -6.36
CA VAL A 212 22.92 -8.10 -6.23
C VAL A 212 21.75 -7.33 -5.60
N PRO A 213 21.99 -6.45 -4.60
CA PRO A 213 20.92 -5.63 -4.05
C PRO A 213 20.45 -4.56 -5.03
N LEU A 214 19.14 -4.36 -5.10
CA LEU A 214 18.47 -3.25 -5.80
C LEU A 214 17.70 -2.43 -4.76
N THR A 215 17.76 -1.10 -4.82
CA THR A 215 16.98 -0.25 -3.91
C THR A 215 16.33 0.90 -4.65
N ILE A 216 15.06 0.74 -5.00
CA ILE A 216 14.31 1.83 -5.62
C ILE A 216 13.96 2.84 -4.52
N GLN A 217 14.38 4.10 -4.67
CA GLN A 217 14.15 5.14 -3.67
C GLN A 217 13.35 6.31 -4.26
N TYR A 218 12.42 6.84 -3.48
CA TYR A 218 11.64 8.04 -3.78
C TYR A 218 11.91 9.09 -2.72
N ASP A 219 12.18 10.34 -3.11
CA ASP A 219 12.27 11.43 -2.15
C ASP A 219 10.92 11.68 -1.46
N ARG A 220 10.89 12.54 -0.44
CA ARG A 220 9.63 12.89 0.27
C ARG A 220 8.53 13.48 -0.64
N ASN A 221 8.90 13.93 -1.84
CA ASN A 221 8.01 14.51 -2.85
C ASN A 221 7.50 13.50 -3.88
N GLY A 222 7.87 12.23 -3.75
CA GLY A 222 7.50 11.17 -4.69
C GLY A 222 8.32 11.14 -5.97
N LYS A 223 9.44 11.87 -6.02
CA LYS A 223 10.35 11.82 -7.16
C LYS A 223 11.33 10.67 -6.97
N ARG A 224 11.42 9.77 -7.97
CA ARG A 224 12.42 8.69 -7.97
C ARG A 224 13.83 9.27 -7.91
N ILE A 225 14.60 8.87 -6.91
CA ILE A 225 16.02 9.19 -6.76
C ILE A 225 16.78 8.15 -7.59
N LYS A 226 17.56 8.61 -8.57
CA LYS A 226 18.34 7.73 -9.46
C LYS A 226 19.31 6.90 -8.61
N GLN A 227 19.21 5.56 -8.67
CA GLN A 227 20.30 4.72 -8.20
C GLN A 227 21.42 4.67 -9.24
N LEU A 228 22.63 4.95 -8.78
CA LEU A 228 23.83 4.48 -9.46
C LEU A 228 23.95 2.97 -9.18
N PRO A 229 24.33 2.15 -10.17
CA PRO A 229 24.66 0.75 -9.89
C PRO A 229 25.80 0.72 -8.85
N PRO A 230 25.86 -0.31 -8.00
CA PRO A 230 27.02 -0.50 -7.14
C PRO A 230 28.28 -0.57 -8.02
N THR A 231 29.19 0.38 -7.79
CA THR A 231 30.56 0.36 -8.32
C THR A 231 31.35 -0.79 -7.73
#